data_AF-A0A838U357-F1
#
_entry.id   AF-A0A838U357-F1
#
_cell.length_a   1.000
_cell.length_b   1.000
_cell.length_c   1.000
_cell.angle_alpha   90.00
_cell.angle_beta   90.00
_cell.angle_gamma   90.00
#
_symmetry.space_group_name_H-M   'P 1'
#
loop_
_entity.id
_entity.type
_entity.pdbx_description
1 polymer ?
#
loop_
_entity_poly.entity_id
_entity_poly.type
_entity_poly.pdbx_seq_one_letter_code
_entity_poly.pdbx_strand_id
1 'polypeptide(L)'
;MWIGLSAVFSHLVFINGFNYLFYYIIWISTFIFSLSLFLRPILSTRKLLRERFSKSVSWSHFVKLINGLTWALPFALIPFFQKDYPFLLLAGLSSGNISTFIFLRLYSQIHSIEQIITGSVLLVSLICVLILYYNHIADYESILFTSRLLISASYGLGGIIGYFKE
;
A
#
# COMPACT_ATOMS: atom_id res chain seq x y z
N MET A 1 -6.58 3.16 6.44
CA MET A 1 -7.68 4.10 6.78
C MET A 1 -7.77 5.27 5.82
N TRP A 2 -6.74 6.12 5.68
CA TRP A 2 -6.76 7.28 4.78
C TRP A 2 -7.19 6.94 3.34
N ILE A 3 -6.47 6.02 2.68
CA ILE A 3 -6.74 5.64 1.29
C ILE A 3 -8.16 5.07 1.13
N GLY A 4 -8.61 4.23 2.06
CA GLY A 4 -9.94 3.63 2.03
C GLY A 4 -11.07 4.66 2.21
N LEU A 5 -10.99 5.50 3.25
CA LEU A 5 -11.99 6.56 3.48
C LEU A 5 -12.01 7.57 2.33
N SER A 6 -10.83 7.96 1.82
CA SER A 6 -10.73 8.83 0.65
C SER A 6 -11.42 8.21 -0.55
N ALA A 7 -11.18 6.92 -0.81
CA ALA A 7 -11.80 6.21 -1.92
C ALA A 7 -13.32 6.15 -1.80
N VAL A 8 -13.85 5.79 -0.62
CA VAL A 8 -15.30 5.74 -0.37
C VAL A 8 -15.95 7.11 -0.57
N PHE A 9 -15.46 8.14 0.10
CA PHE A 9 -16.08 9.46 0.03
C PHE A 9 -15.90 10.12 -1.36
N SER A 10 -14.75 9.95 -2.00
CA SER A 10 -14.55 10.49 -3.36
C SER A 10 -15.41 9.76 -4.40
N HIS A 11 -15.68 8.47 -4.21
CA HIS A 11 -16.62 7.74 -5.08
C HIS A 11 -18.08 8.22 -4.88
N LEU A 12 -18.47 8.59 -3.66
CA LEU A 12 -19.77 9.23 -3.44
C LEU A 12 -19.86 10.59 -4.14
N VAL A 13 -18.80 11.39 -4.12
CA VAL A 13 -18.74 12.66 -4.88
C VAL A 13 -18.87 12.42 -6.37
N PHE A 14 -18.21 11.38 -6.90
CA PHE A 14 -18.32 10.97 -8.30
C PHE A 14 -19.76 10.66 -8.70
N ILE A 15 -20.39 9.72 -7.98
CA ILE A 15 -21.74 9.22 -8.31
C ILE A 15 -22.78 10.34 -8.25
N ASN A 16 -22.62 11.29 -7.32
CA ASN A 16 -23.56 12.40 -7.14
C ASN A 16 -23.26 13.61 -8.03
N GLY A 17 -22.24 13.55 -8.89
CA GLY A 17 -21.89 14.64 -9.81
C GLY A 17 -21.45 15.93 -9.11
N PHE A 18 -20.91 15.83 -7.89
CA PHE A 18 -20.46 17.00 -7.14
C PHE A 18 -19.15 17.57 -7.72
N ASN A 19 -18.89 18.84 -7.41
CA ASN A 19 -17.72 19.56 -7.90
C ASN A 19 -16.40 18.83 -7.54
N TYR A 20 -15.48 18.74 -8.50
CA TYR A 20 -14.16 18.13 -8.33
C TYR A 20 -13.34 18.72 -7.16
N LEU A 21 -13.59 19.96 -6.75
CA LEU A 21 -12.99 20.56 -5.55
C LEU A 21 -13.19 19.66 -4.30
N PHE A 22 -14.33 18.99 -4.18
CA PHE A 22 -14.61 18.11 -3.04
C PHE A 22 -13.69 16.88 -3.00
N TYR A 23 -13.14 16.43 -4.14
CA TYR A 23 -12.14 15.36 -4.13
C TYR A 23 -10.91 15.78 -3.33
N TYR A 24 -10.34 16.93 -3.65
CA TYR A 24 -9.14 17.42 -2.95
C TYR A 24 -9.40 17.62 -1.46
N ILE A 25 -10.55 18.20 -1.12
CA ILE A 25 -10.95 18.42 0.28
C ILE A 25 -11.06 17.08 1.02
N ILE A 26 -11.72 16.07 0.43
CA ILE A 26 -11.87 14.74 1.03
C ILE A 26 -10.51 14.09 1.26
N TRP A 27 -9.64 14.10 0.25
CA TRP A 27 -8.33 13.45 0.34
C TRP A 27 -7.45 14.11 1.42
N ILE A 28 -7.44 15.44 1.51
CA ILE A 28 -6.69 16.17 2.54
C ILE A 28 -7.32 15.95 3.93
N SER A 29 -8.64 16.06 4.06
CA SER A 29 -9.33 15.95 5.36
C SER A 29 -9.19 14.55 5.95
N THR A 30 -9.37 13.52 5.14
CA THR A 30 -9.19 12.13 5.58
C THR A 30 -7.73 11.79 5.89
N PHE A 31 -6.76 12.43 5.21
CA PHE A 31 -5.34 12.33 5.56
C PHE A 31 -5.08 12.92 6.94
N ILE A 32 -5.49 14.17 7.17
CA ILE A 32 -5.29 14.89 8.44
C ILE A 32 -5.97 14.12 9.58
N PHE A 33 -7.21 13.68 9.38
CA PHE A 33 -7.94 12.89 10.36
C PHE A 33 -7.23 11.57 10.68
N SER A 34 -6.77 10.85 9.65
CA SER A 34 -6.02 9.60 9.84
C SER A 34 -4.70 9.82 10.58
N LEU A 35 -3.95 10.84 10.19
CA LEU A 35 -2.70 11.17 10.85
C LEU A 35 -2.94 11.54 12.32
N SER A 36 -3.97 12.33 12.61
CA SER A 36 -4.31 12.76 13.97
C SER A 36 -4.66 11.57 14.87
N LEU A 37 -5.44 10.61 14.36
CA LEU A 37 -5.81 9.40 15.10
C LEU A 37 -4.61 8.47 15.34
N PHE A 38 -3.74 8.31 14.35
CA PHE A 38 -2.64 7.34 14.41
C PHE A 38 -1.28 7.95 14.79
N LEU A 39 -1.19 9.24 15.10
CA LEU A 39 0.08 9.90 15.41
C LEU A 39 0.79 9.24 16.59
N ARG A 40 0.07 8.95 17.68
CA ARG A 40 0.64 8.30 18.87
C ARG A 40 1.17 6.89 18.56
N PRO A 41 0.38 5.97 17.94
CA PRO A 41 0.89 4.67 17.48
C PRO A 41 2.09 4.76 16.51
N ILE A 42 2.09 5.74 15.60
CA ILE A 42 3.22 5.93 14.67
C ILE A 42 4.49 6.33 15.45
N LEU A 43 4.35 7.18 16.46
CA LEU A 43 5.48 7.58 17.30
C LEU A 43 5.98 6.44 18.20
N SER A 44 5.12 5.55 18.68
CA SER A 44 5.54 4.40 19.49
C SER A 44 6.34 3.38 18.67
N THR A 45 5.97 3.17 17.41
CA THR A 45 6.70 2.25 16.49
C THR A 45 8.00 2.83 15.93
N ARG A 46 8.35 4.09 16.24
CA ARG A 46 9.56 4.78 15.74
C ARG A 46 10.85 4.02 16.03
N LYS A 47 11.00 3.45 17.23
CA LYS A 47 12.22 2.72 17.61
C LYS A 47 12.42 1.51 16.71
N LEU A 48 11.34 0.78 16.46
CA LEU A 48 11.33 -0.42 15.63
C LEU A 48 11.59 -0.10 14.16
N LEU A 49 11.02 1.01 13.65
CA LEU A 49 11.34 1.53 12.32
C LEU A 49 12.82 1.91 12.21
N ARG A 50 13.37 2.63 13.20
CA ARG A 50 14.78 3.03 13.22
C ARG A 50 15.70 1.82 13.21
N GLU A 51 15.38 0.77 13.96
CA GLU A 51 16.13 -0.47 13.96
C GLU A 51 16.16 -1.12 12.58
N ARG A 52 15.00 -1.28 11.93
CA ARG A 52 14.89 -1.82 10.57
C ARG A 52 15.69 -1.02 9.56
N PHE A 53 15.61 0.30 9.60
CA PHE A 53 16.40 1.17 8.73
C PHE A 53 17.90 1.03 8.99
N SER A 54 18.32 1.01 10.25
CA SER A 54 19.74 0.86 10.58
C SER A 54 20.31 -0.47 10.06
N LYS A 55 19.53 -1.54 10.13
CA LYS A 55 19.91 -2.86 9.62
C LYS A 55 19.88 -2.91 8.09
N SER A 56 18.91 -2.30 7.43
CA SER A 56 18.86 -2.26 5.96
C SER A 56 19.98 -1.42 5.34
N VAL A 57 20.51 -0.44 6.06
CA VAL A 57 21.73 0.30 5.66
C VAL A 57 22.97 -0.62 5.63
N SER A 58 23.01 -1.69 6.42
CA SER A 58 24.11 -2.66 6.38
C SER A 58 24.01 -3.69 5.25
N TRP A 59 22.88 -3.73 4.51
CA TRP A 59 22.73 -4.66 3.39
C TRP A 59 23.72 -4.35 2.26
N SER A 60 24.08 -5.39 1.50
CA SER A 60 24.88 -5.23 0.29
C SER A 60 24.17 -4.32 -0.73
N HIS A 61 24.94 -3.66 -1.58
CA HIS A 61 24.38 -2.77 -2.61
C HIS A 61 23.35 -3.47 -3.51
N PHE A 62 23.59 -4.74 -3.84
CA PHE A 62 22.69 -5.52 -4.67
C PHE A 62 21.33 -5.76 -4.01
N VAL A 63 21.31 -6.11 -2.71
CA VAL A 63 20.06 -6.31 -1.96
C VAL A 63 19.27 -5.01 -1.85
N LYS A 64 19.96 -3.90 -1.57
CA LYS A 64 19.34 -2.56 -1.55
C LYS A 64 18.75 -2.19 -2.89
N LEU A 65 19.47 -2.47 -3.98
CA LEU A 65 19.00 -2.19 -5.34
C LEU A 65 17.76 -3.00 -5.67
N ILE A 66 17.77 -4.31 -5.42
CA ILE A 66 16.60 -5.17 -5.69
C ILE A 66 15.40 -4.70 -4.87
N ASN A 67 15.58 -4.47 -3.56
CA ASN A 67 14.49 -3.98 -2.72
C ASN A 67 14.01 -2.58 -3.16
N GLY A 68 14.92 -1.71 -3.57
CA GLY A 68 14.57 -0.40 -4.09
C GLY A 68 13.75 -0.50 -5.37
N LEU A 69 14.12 -1.39 -6.29
CA LEU A 69 13.42 -1.62 -7.54
C LEU A 69 12.04 -2.27 -7.33
N THR A 70 11.92 -3.25 -6.44
CA THR A 70 10.63 -3.90 -6.15
C THR A 70 9.60 -2.92 -5.56
N TRP A 71 10.05 -1.87 -4.88
CA TRP A 71 9.21 -0.75 -4.47
C TRP A 71 9.01 0.25 -5.61
N ALA A 72 10.09 0.83 -6.12
CA ALA A 72 10.01 2.04 -6.94
C ALA A 72 9.65 1.78 -8.41
N LEU A 73 10.08 0.65 -8.98
CA LEU A 73 9.94 0.41 -10.42
C LEU A 73 8.47 0.40 -10.87
N PRO A 74 7.54 -0.31 -10.21
CA PRO A 74 6.14 -0.28 -10.63
C PRO A 74 5.52 1.12 -10.57
N PHE A 75 5.87 1.95 -9.57
CA PHE A 75 5.41 3.34 -9.51
C PHE A 75 6.06 4.23 -10.57
N ALA A 76 7.34 4.01 -10.88
CA ALA A 76 8.04 4.74 -11.94
C ALA A 76 7.48 4.45 -13.34
N LEU A 77 6.81 3.30 -13.52
CA LEU A 77 6.15 2.93 -14.76
C LEU A 77 4.76 3.57 -14.94
N ILE A 78 4.11 4.03 -13.86
CA ILE A 78 2.75 4.59 -13.90
C ILE A 78 2.59 5.73 -14.93
N PRO A 79 3.51 6.72 -15.05
CA PRO A 79 3.36 7.80 -16.02
C PRO A 79 3.34 7.31 -17.47
N PHE A 80 4.03 6.20 -17.76
CA PHE A 80 4.10 5.58 -19.09
C PHE A 80 2.94 4.62 -19.36
N PHE A 81 2.38 4.02 -18.29
CA PHE A 81 1.33 3.01 -18.35
C PHE A 81 0.13 3.41 -17.48
N GLN A 82 -0.47 4.56 -17.79
CA GLN A 82 -1.53 5.15 -16.95
C GLN A 82 -2.75 4.24 -16.80
N LYS A 83 -3.11 3.49 -17.86
CA LYS A 83 -4.19 2.50 -17.81
C LYS A 83 -3.89 1.36 -16.84
N ASP A 84 -2.62 1.07 -16.59
CA ASP A 84 -2.21 0.02 -15.68
C ASP A 84 -2.01 0.50 -14.24
N TYR A 85 -2.35 1.76 -13.94
CA TYR A 85 -2.24 2.36 -12.61
C TYR A 85 -2.69 1.44 -11.46
N PRO A 86 -3.92 0.86 -11.44
CA PRO A 86 -4.35 0.04 -10.31
C PRO A 86 -3.50 -1.23 -10.16
N PHE A 87 -3.07 -1.84 -11.27
CA PHE A 87 -2.24 -3.05 -11.26
C PHE A 87 -0.82 -2.76 -10.83
N LEU A 88 -0.20 -1.69 -11.35
CA LEU A 88 1.15 -1.24 -10.99
C LEU A 88 1.22 -0.81 -9.52
N LEU A 89 0.16 -0.19 -9.01
CA LEU A 89 0.03 0.17 -7.60
C LEU A 89 0.03 -1.09 -6.71
N LEU A 90 -0.82 -2.08 -7.01
CA LEU A 90 -0.88 -3.34 -6.26
C LEU A 90 0.40 -4.17 -6.42
N ALA A 91 1.01 -4.18 -7.61
CA ALA A 91 2.28 -4.84 -7.88
C ALA A 91 3.40 -4.24 -7.03
N GLY A 92 3.64 -2.93 -7.08
CA GLY A 92 4.69 -2.28 -6.30
C GLY A 92 4.51 -2.45 -4.80
N LEU A 93 3.29 -2.30 -4.29
CA LEU A 93 3.01 -2.51 -2.88
C LEU A 93 3.21 -3.99 -2.49
N SER A 94 2.76 -4.96 -3.28
CA SER A 94 2.94 -6.38 -2.96
C SER A 94 4.40 -6.80 -3.02
N SER A 95 5.10 -6.55 -4.13
CA SER A 95 6.52 -6.91 -4.30
C SER A 95 7.42 -6.18 -3.31
N GLY A 96 7.13 -4.91 -3.03
CA GLY A 96 7.84 -4.12 -2.02
C GLY A 96 7.78 -4.75 -0.63
N ASN A 97 6.58 -5.02 -0.12
CA ASN A 97 6.43 -5.62 1.22
C ASN A 97 7.01 -7.05 1.30
N ILE A 98 6.79 -7.89 0.26
CA ILE A 98 7.33 -9.26 0.23
C ILE A 98 8.86 -9.25 0.21
N SER A 99 9.47 -8.46 -0.67
CA SER A 99 10.94 -8.35 -0.76
C SER A 99 11.55 -7.81 0.54
N THR A 100 10.93 -6.79 1.14
CA THR A 100 11.37 -6.24 2.41
C THR A 100 11.30 -7.28 3.53
N PHE A 101 10.24 -8.11 3.61
CA PHE A 101 10.19 -9.23 4.54
C PHE A 101 11.33 -10.23 4.30
N ILE A 102 11.53 -10.66 3.06
CA ILE A 102 12.57 -11.64 2.71
C ILE A 102 13.94 -11.13 3.15
N PHE A 103 14.28 -9.89 2.83
CA PHE A 103 15.59 -9.34 3.14
C PHE A 103 15.79 -9.01 4.62
N LEU A 104 14.76 -8.53 5.32
CA LEU A 104 14.82 -8.36 6.77
C LEU A 104 15.04 -9.70 7.48
N ARG A 105 14.39 -10.76 7.02
CA ARG A 105 14.55 -12.09 7.59
C ARG A 105 15.94 -12.66 7.32
N LEU A 106 16.38 -12.64 6.06
CA LEU A 106 17.65 -13.26 5.64
C LEU A 106 18.88 -12.50 6.13
N TYR A 107 18.88 -11.18 6.01
CA TYR A 107 20.07 -10.35 6.24
C TYR A 107 20.04 -9.55 7.53
N SER A 108 18.93 -9.55 8.27
CA SER A 108 18.80 -8.77 9.50
C SER A 108 18.19 -9.55 10.67
N GLN A 109 17.82 -10.81 10.47
CA GLN A 109 17.19 -11.67 11.47
C GLN A 109 15.89 -11.09 12.07
N ILE A 110 15.27 -10.13 11.36
CA ILE A 110 14.03 -9.47 11.77
C ILE A 110 12.86 -10.19 11.11
N HIS A 111 11.91 -10.64 11.92
CA HIS A 111 10.71 -11.35 11.46
C HIS A 111 9.50 -10.40 11.41
N SER A 112 9.34 -9.69 10.29
CA SER A 112 8.24 -8.76 10.01
C SER A 112 7.02 -9.46 9.40
N ILE A 113 6.28 -10.20 10.23
CA ILE A 113 5.08 -10.95 9.78
C ILE A 113 4.05 -10.03 9.12
N GLU A 114 3.92 -8.81 9.62
CA GLU A 114 3.03 -7.81 9.04
C GLU A 114 3.35 -7.47 7.58
N GLN A 115 4.64 -7.46 7.21
CA GLN A 115 5.06 -7.19 5.83
C GLN A 115 4.66 -8.33 4.90
N ILE A 116 4.92 -9.58 5.28
CA ILE A 116 4.55 -10.72 4.42
C ILE A 116 3.03 -10.88 4.29
N ILE A 117 2.26 -10.62 5.35
CA ILE A 117 0.80 -10.67 5.29
C ILE A 117 0.26 -9.57 4.38
N THR A 118 0.65 -8.31 4.60
CA THR A 118 0.23 -7.21 3.73
C THR A 118 0.62 -7.47 2.28
N GLY A 119 1.85 -7.90 2.03
CA GLY A 119 2.34 -8.22 0.69
C GLY A 119 1.56 -9.34 0.02
N SER A 120 1.25 -10.43 0.74
CA SER A 120 0.51 -11.57 0.20
C SER A 120 -0.95 -11.22 -0.09
N VAL A 121 -1.62 -10.48 0.81
CA VAL A 121 -3.00 -10.03 0.57
C VAL A 121 -3.06 -9.08 -0.63
N LEU A 122 -2.07 -8.20 -0.81
CA LEU A 122 -1.97 -7.34 -1.99
C LEU A 122 -1.72 -8.13 -3.27
N LEU A 123 -0.90 -9.19 -3.22
CA LEU A 123 -0.65 -10.05 -4.37
C LEU A 123 -1.91 -10.79 -4.80
N VAL A 124 -2.66 -11.34 -3.85
CA VAL A 124 -3.98 -11.95 -4.13
C VAL A 124 -4.93 -10.90 -4.69
N SER A 125 -4.94 -9.70 -4.11
CA SER A 125 -5.76 -8.58 -4.60
C SER A 125 -5.42 -8.21 -6.04
N LEU A 126 -4.13 -8.17 -6.41
CA LEU A 126 -3.68 -7.95 -7.79
C LEU A 126 -4.26 -8.99 -8.73
N ILE A 127 -4.16 -10.28 -8.39
CA ILE A 127 -4.69 -11.37 -9.19
C ILE A 127 -6.20 -11.24 -9.36
N CYS A 128 -6.94 -10.98 -8.26
CA CYS A 128 -8.39 -10.76 -8.32
C CYS A 128 -8.77 -9.61 -9.24
N VAL A 129 -8.10 -8.47 -9.10
CA VAL A 129 -8.39 -7.26 -9.88
C VAL A 129 -8.05 -7.45 -11.37
N LEU A 130 -6.96 -8.17 -11.69
CA LEU A 130 -6.64 -8.56 -13.07
C LEU A 130 -7.74 -9.43 -13.67
N ILE A 131 -8.22 -10.45 -12.94
CA ILE A 131 -9.31 -11.33 -13.39
C ILE A 131 -10.58 -10.51 -13.67
N LEU A 132 -10.94 -9.58 -12.78
CA LEU A 132 -12.13 -8.75 -12.96
C LEU A 132 -12.03 -7.84 -14.20
N TYR A 133 -10.85 -7.25 -14.42
CA TYR A 133 -10.62 -6.33 -15.54
C TYR A 133 -10.57 -7.05 -16.90
N TYR A 134 -9.75 -8.10 -17.02
CA TYR A 134 -9.53 -8.78 -18.29
C TYR A 134 -10.70 -9.68 -18.73
N ASN A 135 -11.55 -10.14 -17.79
CA ASN A 135 -12.80 -10.81 -18.14
C ASN A 135 -13.97 -9.84 -18.34
N HIS A 136 -13.71 -8.52 -18.36
CA HIS A 136 -14.73 -7.48 -18.53
C HIS A 136 -15.91 -7.56 -17.53
N ILE A 137 -15.64 -8.05 -16.32
CA ILE A 137 -16.64 -8.18 -15.25
C ILE A 137 -16.93 -6.81 -14.61
N ALA A 138 -15.92 -5.94 -14.55
CA ALA A 138 -16.02 -4.61 -13.96
C ALA A 138 -15.34 -3.56 -14.86
N ASP A 139 -15.89 -2.34 -14.85
CA ASP A 139 -15.28 -1.20 -15.55
C ASP A 139 -14.04 -0.67 -14.83
N TYR A 140 -13.31 0.22 -15.51
CA TYR A 140 -12.05 0.75 -14.98
C TYR A 140 -12.22 1.51 -13.65
N GLU A 141 -13.30 2.28 -13.49
CA GLU A 141 -13.57 3.04 -12.27
C GLU A 141 -13.86 2.11 -11.08
N SER A 142 -14.62 1.06 -11.29
CA SER A 142 -14.90 0.02 -10.29
C SER A 142 -13.61 -0.72 -9.90
N ILE A 143 -12.74 -1.00 -10.86
CA ILE A 143 -11.42 -1.60 -10.63
C ILE A 143 -10.54 -0.67 -9.81
N LEU A 144 -10.49 0.62 -10.14
CA LEU A 144 -9.72 1.64 -9.41
C LEU A 144 -10.21 1.77 -7.96
N PHE A 145 -11.52 1.86 -7.77
CA PHE A 145 -12.15 1.92 -6.46
C PHE A 145 -11.85 0.68 -5.62
N THR A 146 -12.09 -0.51 -6.18
CA THR A 146 -11.86 -1.81 -5.52
C THR A 146 -10.40 -1.96 -5.11
N SER A 147 -9.46 -1.60 -5.99
CA SER A 147 -8.02 -1.66 -5.71
C SER A 147 -7.64 -0.83 -4.48
N ARG A 148 -8.18 0.39 -4.36
CA ARG A 148 -7.93 1.27 -3.20
C ARG A 148 -8.50 0.71 -1.90
N LEU A 149 -9.68 0.08 -1.96
CA LEU A 149 -10.26 -0.60 -0.80
C LEU A 149 -9.41 -1.78 -0.35
N LEU A 150 -9.00 -2.64 -1.29
CA LEU A 150 -8.16 -3.80 -1.02
C LEU A 150 -6.80 -3.40 -0.44
N ILE A 151 -6.19 -2.32 -0.96
CA ILE A 151 -4.96 -1.74 -0.38
C ILE A 151 -5.20 -1.29 1.06
N SER A 152 -6.26 -0.54 1.33
CA SER A 152 -6.56 -0.07 2.67
C SER A 152 -6.84 -1.23 3.65
N ALA A 153 -7.52 -2.27 3.20
CA ALA A 153 -7.77 -3.47 3.98
C ALA A 153 -6.47 -4.23 4.30
N SER A 154 -5.62 -4.45 3.29
CA SER A 154 -4.35 -5.15 3.46
C SER A 154 -3.39 -4.46 4.44
N TYR A 155 -3.25 -3.13 4.33
CA TYR A 155 -2.44 -2.35 5.27
C TYR A 155 -3.09 -2.25 6.66
N GLY A 156 -4.42 -2.24 6.74
CA GLY A 156 -5.13 -2.34 8.01
C GLY A 156 -4.85 -3.65 8.74
N LEU A 157 -4.95 -4.77 8.03
CA LEU A 157 -4.65 -6.11 8.55
C LEU A 157 -3.19 -6.22 9.02
N GLY A 158 -2.23 -5.82 8.18
CA GLY A 158 -0.82 -5.83 8.56
C GLY A 158 -0.54 -4.96 9.79
N GLY A 159 -1.10 -3.76 9.84
CA GLY A 159 -0.95 -2.85 10.98
C GLY A 159 -1.46 -3.45 12.30
N ILE A 160 -2.64 -4.08 12.27
CA ILE A 160 -3.22 -4.75 13.43
C ILE A 160 -2.30 -5.89 13.92
N ILE A 161 -1.82 -6.72 12.99
CA ILE A 161 -0.94 -7.86 13.33
C ILE A 161 0.41 -7.37 13.88
N GLY A 162 0.96 -6.31 13.30
CA GLY A 162 2.18 -5.68 13.81
C GLY A 162 2.00 -5.14 15.22
N TYR A 163 0.88 -4.48 15.49
CA TYR A 163 0.57 -3.91 16.81
C TYR A 163 0.41 -4.97 17.91
N PHE A 164 -0.25 -6.10 17.63
CA PHE A 164 -0.42 -7.18 18.62
C PHE A 164 0.83 -8.03 18.86
N LYS A 165 1.88 -7.86 18.05
CA LYS A 165 3.14 -8.59 18.20
C LYS A 165 4.19 -7.82 19.01
N GLU A 166 4.03 -6.50 19.17
CA GLU A 166 4.79 -5.67 20.12
C GLU A 166 4.29 -5.90 21.56
#